data_AF-A0A832GMJ6-F1
#
_entry.id   AF-A0A832GMJ6-F1
#
_cell.length_a   1.000
_cell.length_b   1.000
_cell.length_c   1.000
_cell.angle_alpha   90.00
_cell.angle_beta   90.00
_cell.angle_gamma   90.00
#
_symmetry.space_group_name_H-M   'P 1'
#
loop_
_entity.id
_entity.type
_entity.pdbx_description
1 polymer ?
#
loop_
_entity_poly.entity_id
_entity_poly.type
_entity_poly.pdbx_seq_one_letter_code
_entity_poly.pdbx_strand_id
1 'polypeptide(L)'
;MRHGWTLVAGMAMTMALAQAQAEFRGFWVDGFNEGFHTPEQVDTLLQRVRAAQMNAIIVQMRKRGDAHYLSPLEPFATQQQAGFDALAYLIQKAHGERPRIEVHVWVNCHPIWPGSGWPNDPKHILNRYPEIQTEDYDGNRITEVGYGGDWGHPLYHEW
;
A
#
# COMPACT_ATOMS: atom_id res chain seq x y z
N MET A 1 11.82 -59.61 -46.79
CA MET A 1 12.43 -58.31 -47.15
C MET A 1 11.34 -57.24 -47.13
N ARG A 2 11.71 -56.01 -46.74
CA ARG A 2 10.94 -54.76 -46.66
C ARG A 2 10.23 -54.49 -45.32
N HIS A 3 10.96 -53.73 -44.51
CA HIS A 3 10.56 -53.01 -43.32
C HIS A 3 9.54 -51.92 -43.66
N GLY A 4 8.47 -51.81 -42.87
CA GLY A 4 7.61 -50.61 -42.80
C GLY A 4 7.81 -49.95 -41.45
N TRP A 5 8.40 -48.76 -41.43
CA TRP A 5 8.62 -47.97 -40.22
C TRP A 5 7.33 -47.20 -39.90
N THR A 6 6.73 -47.46 -38.73
CA THR A 6 5.65 -46.62 -38.21
C THR A 6 6.29 -45.39 -37.55
N LEU A 7 6.38 -44.29 -38.28
CA LEU A 7 6.64 -42.97 -37.69
C LEU A 7 5.37 -42.50 -36.99
N VAL A 8 5.32 -42.66 -35.66
CA VAL A 8 4.35 -41.94 -34.83
C VAL A 8 4.82 -40.48 -34.78
N ALA A 9 4.24 -39.63 -35.61
CA ALA A 9 4.41 -38.20 -35.52
C ALA A 9 3.76 -37.72 -34.22
N GLY A 10 4.57 -37.51 -33.18
CA GLY A 10 4.12 -36.86 -31.96
C GLY A 10 3.74 -35.42 -32.28
N MET A 11 2.43 -35.13 -32.28
CA MET A 11 1.95 -33.75 -32.16
C MET A 11 2.30 -33.26 -30.76
N ALA A 12 3.48 -32.66 -30.60
CA ALA A 12 3.76 -31.81 -29.47
C ALA A 12 2.91 -30.55 -29.62
N MET A 13 1.70 -30.59 -29.03
CA MET A 13 0.84 -29.43 -28.90
C MET A 13 1.48 -28.54 -27.83
N THR A 14 2.36 -27.62 -28.26
CA THR A 14 2.82 -26.52 -27.42
C THR A 14 1.62 -25.64 -27.12
N MET A 15 0.91 -25.94 -26.03
CA MET A 15 0.02 -24.98 -25.39
C MET A 15 0.91 -23.86 -24.86
N ALA A 16 1.07 -22.82 -25.66
CA ALA A 16 1.49 -21.52 -25.15
C ALA A 16 0.38 -21.09 -24.19
N LEU A 17 0.58 -21.33 -22.89
CA LEU A 17 -0.17 -20.67 -21.84
C LEU A 17 0.21 -19.19 -21.92
N ALA A 18 -0.47 -18.45 -22.80
CA ALA A 18 -0.63 -17.03 -22.59
C ALA A 18 -1.36 -16.93 -21.25
N GLN A 19 -0.59 -16.63 -20.20
CA GLN A 19 -1.14 -16.30 -18.91
C GLN A 19 -1.87 -14.97 -19.12
N ALA A 20 -3.13 -15.03 -19.55
CA ALA A 20 -3.99 -13.86 -19.58
C ALA A 20 -3.96 -13.34 -18.14
N GLN A 21 -3.30 -12.20 -17.95
CA GLN A 21 -3.19 -11.59 -16.64
C GLN A 21 -4.63 -11.39 -16.16
N ALA A 22 -4.97 -12.01 -15.03
CA ALA A 22 -6.32 -11.92 -14.50
C ALA A 22 -6.69 -10.43 -14.38
N GLU A 23 -7.91 -10.08 -14.80
CA GLU A 23 -8.42 -8.71 -14.68
C GLU A 23 -8.20 -8.20 -13.25
N PHE A 24 -7.57 -7.04 -13.09
CA PHE A 24 -7.36 -6.42 -11.78
C PHE A 24 -8.66 -5.80 -11.29
N ARG A 25 -9.17 -6.29 -10.17
CA ARG A 25 -10.42 -5.85 -9.56
C ARG A 25 -10.19 -5.63 -8.08
N GLY A 26 -10.07 -4.37 -7.65
CA GLY A 26 -9.67 -4.07 -6.29
C GLY A 26 -10.42 -2.94 -5.63
N PHE A 27 -10.35 -2.94 -4.30
CA PHE A 27 -10.86 -1.86 -3.46
C PHE A 27 -9.74 -0.89 -3.13
N TRP A 28 -10.03 0.40 -3.25
CA TRP A 28 -9.23 1.45 -2.62
C TRP A 28 -9.72 1.63 -1.19
N VAL A 29 -8.80 1.52 -0.22
CA VAL A 29 -9.13 1.60 1.20
C VAL A 29 -8.32 2.74 1.80
N ASP A 30 -9.00 3.83 2.13
CA ASP A 30 -8.40 4.99 2.77
C ASP A 30 -8.18 4.76 4.27
N GLY A 31 -7.22 5.47 4.86
CA GLY A 31 -6.93 5.39 6.29
C GLY A 31 -7.60 6.49 7.12
N PHE A 32 -8.58 7.20 6.57
CA PHE A 32 -9.36 8.22 7.29
C PHE A 32 -10.65 7.64 7.86
N ASN A 33 -11.18 6.59 7.24
CA ASN A 33 -12.40 5.90 7.63
C ASN A 33 -12.13 4.48 8.14
N GLU A 34 -13.17 3.84 8.69
CA GLU A 34 -13.11 2.43 9.08
C GLU A 34 -12.71 1.53 7.91
N GLY A 35 -11.81 0.58 8.16
CA GLY A 35 -11.40 -0.37 7.12
C GLY A 35 -10.32 -1.35 7.56
N PHE A 36 -9.35 -0.90 8.35
CA PHE A 36 -8.23 -1.74 8.77
C PHE A 36 -7.62 -1.36 10.13
N HIS A 37 -8.28 -0.51 10.90
CA HIS A 37 -7.73 0.00 12.17
C HIS A 37 -7.73 -1.04 13.30
N THR A 38 -8.51 -2.11 13.16
CA THR A 38 -8.56 -3.26 14.07
C THR A 38 -8.57 -4.58 13.27
N PRO A 39 -8.27 -5.73 13.90
CA PRO A 39 -8.38 -7.03 13.26
C PRO A 39 -9.77 -7.31 12.67
N GLU A 40 -10.84 -6.91 13.37
CA GLU A 40 -12.22 -7.12 12.96
C GLU A 40 -12.58 -6.30 11.71
N GLN A 41 -12.04 -5.09 11.59
CA GLN A 41 -12.21 -4.28 10.40
C GLN A 41 -11.52 -4.93 9.20
N VAL A 42 -10.29 -5.46 9.38
CA VAL A 42 -9.57 -6.19 8.32
C VAL A 42 -10.33 -7.44 7.88
N ASP A 43 -10.85 -8.21 8.84
CA ASP A 43 -11.61 -9.42 8.53
C ASP A 43 -12.93 -9.07 7.79
N THR A 44 -13.59 -7.97 8.17
CA THR A 44 -14.78 -7.45 7.47
C THR A 44 -14.45 -6.95 6.06
N LEU A 45 -13.32 -6.26 5.89
CA LEU A 45 -12.84 -5.81 4.58
C LEU A 45 -12.65 -7.00 3.63
N LEU A 46 -11.97 -8.04 4.08
CA LEU A 46 -11.72 -9.25 3.27
C LEU A 46 -13.03 -9.96 2.88
N GLN A 47 -13.98 -10.07 3.81
CA GLN A 47 -15.32 -10.59 3.50
C GLN A 47 -16.01 -9.79 2.39
N ARG A 48 -15.93 -8.45 2.43
CA ARG A 48 -16.52 -7.57 1.40
C ARG A 48 -15.84 -7.73 0.04
N VAL A 49 -14.50 -7.79 0.03
CA VAL A 49 -13.70 -8.04 -1.20
C VAL A 49 -14.12 -9.35 -1.85
N ARG A 50 -14.37 -10.40 -1.05
CA ARG A 50 -14.88 -11.68 -1.55
C ARG A 50 -16.30 -11.65 -2.05
N ALA A 51 -17.21 -11.05 -1.29
CA ALA A 51 -18.59 -10.90 -1.72
C ALA A 51 -18.69 -10.15 -3.07
N ALA A 52 -17.79 -9.20 -3.31
CA ALA A 52 -17.70 -8.44 -4.55
C ALA A 52 -16.89 -9.12 -5.67
N GLN A 53 -16.39 -10.34 -5.46
CA GLN A 53 -15.56 -11.09 -6.44
C GLN A 53 -14.30 -10.33 -6.90
N MET A 54 -13.76 -9.50 -6.00
CA MET A 54 -12.52 -8.73 -6.18
C MET A 54 -11.30 -9.61 -5.87
N ASN A 55 -10.14 -9.24 -6.40
CA ASN A 55 -8.88 -9.96 -6.25
C ASN A 55 -7.73 -9.12 -5.69
N ALA A 56 -7.93 -7.82 -5.45
CA ALA A 56 -6.89 -6.94 -4.93
C ALA A 56 -7.44 -5.93 -3.91
N ILE A 57 -6.54 -5.46 -3.04
CA ILE A 57 -6.78 -4.36 -2.11
C ILE A 57 -5.63 -3.37 -2.29
N ILE A 58 -5.98 -2.10 -2.49
CA ILE A 58 -5.04 -0.97 -2.48
C ILE A 58 -5.28 -0.21 -1.18
N VAL A 59 -4.42 -0.40 -0.19
CA VAL A 59 -4.66 0.07 1.18
C VAL A 59 -3.70 1.18 1.59
N GLN A 60 -4.25 2.27 2.13
CA GLN A 60 -3.46 3.42 2.57
C GLN A 60 -2.71 3.12 3.86
N MET A 61 -1.40 2.86 3.78
CA MET A 61 -0.58 2.59 4.98
C MET A 61 0.23 3.79 5.44
N ARG A 62 0.30 4.85 4.61
CA ARG A 62 0.87 6.15 4.97
C ARG A 62 0.00 7.27 4.44
N LYS A 63 -0.55 8.11 5.34
CA LYS A 63 -1.41 9.24 4.96
C LYS A 63 -0.64 10.53 4.88
N ARG A 64 0.01 10.90 6.00
CA ARG A 64 0.64 12.20 6.23
C ARG A 64 1.74 12.06 7.29
N GLY A 65 2.83 11.39 6.95
CA GLY A 65 3.94 11.17 7.91
C GLY A 65 3.56 10.25 9.09
N ASP A 66 2.64 9.33 8.86
CA ASP A 66 2.17 8.34 9.83
C ASP A 66 2.14 6.94 9.21
N ALA A 67 2.36 5.91 10.02
CA ALA A 67 2.34 4.51 9.59
C ALA A 67 1.25 3.72 10.31
N HIS A 68 0.45 2.99 9.54
CA HIS A 68 -0.54 2.02 10.05
C HIS A 68 0.02 0.60 10.22
N TYR A 69 1.35 0.52 10.35
CA TYR A 69 2.15 -0.68 10.55
C TYR A 69 3.32 -0.33 11.48
N LEU A 70 4.04 -1.33 11.96
CA LEU A 70 5.19 -1.08 12.84
C LEU A 70 6.39 -0.58 12.03
N SER A 71 6.47 0.74 11.86
CA SER A 71 7.56 1.40 11.11
C SER A 71 8.73 1.80 12.03
N PRO A 72 9.99 1.60 11.60
CA PRO A 72 11.14 2.20 12.27
C PRO A 72 11.34 3.69 11.89
N LEU A 73 10.69 4.16 10.82
CA LEU A 73 10.89 5.50 10.26
C LEU A 73 9.81 6.48 10.69
N GLU A 74 8.55 6.10 10.47
CA GLU A 74 7.40 6.99 10.68
C GLU A 74 6.76 6.77 12.06
N PRO A 75 6.18 7.82 12.68
CA PRO A 75 5.29 7.69 13.82
C PRO A 75 4.15 6.69 13.58
N PHE A 76 3.74 5.99 14.64
CA PHE A 76 2.58 5.11 14.58
C PHE A 76 1.28 5.92 14.50
N ALA A 77 0.39 5.55 13.59
CA ALA A 77 -0.84 6.31 13.34
C ALA A 77 -1.76 6.30 14.58
N THR A 78 -2.27 7.48 14.96
CA THR A 78 -3.04 7.66 16.20
C THR A 78 -4.42 7.00 16.20
N GLN A 79 -5.02 6.83 15.01
CA GLN A 79 -6.30 6.15 14.83
C GLN A 79 -6.19 4.63 14.84
N GLN A 80 -4.97 4.11 14.74
CA GLN A 80 -4.70 2.68 14.71
C GLN A 80 -4.80 2.11 16.12
N GLN A 81 -5.37 0.91 16.27
CA GLN A 81 -5.31 0.18 17.53
C GLN A 81 -3.83 0.03 17.97
N ALA A 82 -3.54 0.40 19.22
CA ALA A 82 -2.18 0.39 19.74
C ALA A 82 -1.52 -0.99 19.59
N GLY A 83 -0.34 -1.02 18.97
CA GLY A 83 0.44 -2.24 18.75
C GLY A 83 -0.09 -3.17 17.65
N PHE A 84 -1.18 -2.80 16.97
CA PHE A 84 -1.74 -3.61 15.89
C PHE A 84 -1.13 -3.25 14.53
N ASP A 85 -0.30 -4.17 14.01
CA ASP A 85 0.25 -4.06 12.65
C ASP A 85 -0.81 -4.50 11.62
N ALA A 86 -1.55 -3.53 11.07
CA ALA A 86 -2.60 -3.83 10.11
C ALA A 86 -2.06 -4.38 8.79
N LEU A 87 -0.89 -3.90 8.33
CA LEU A 87 -0.30 -4.35 7.08
C LEU A 87 0.09 -5.83 7.17
N ALA A 88 0.77 -6.22 8.25
CA ALA A 88 1.16 -7.61 8.48
C ALA A 88 -0.06 -8.53 8.58
N TYR A 89 -1.08 -8.14 9.36
CA TYR A 89 -2.29 -8.93 9.54
C TYR A 89 -3.08 -9.08 8.23
N LEU A 90 -3.26 -7.98 7.48
CA LEU A 90 -3.95 -7.97 6.19
C LEU A 90 -3.23 -8.85 5.17
N ILE A 91 -1.91 -8.71 5.03
CA ILE A 91 -1.09 -9.54 4.14
C ILE A 91 -1.27 -11.02 4.47
N GLN A 92 -1.14 -11.39 5.75
CA GLN A 92 -1.27 -12.77 6.18
C GLN A 92 -2.63 -13.36 5.80
N LYS A 93 -3.71 -12.66 6.12
CA LYS A 93 -5.08 -13.12 5.86
C LYS A 93 -5.39 -13.16 4.37
N ALA A 94 -5.15 -12.06 3.65
CA ALA A 94 -5.41 -11.95 2.21
C ALA A 94 -4.65 -13.02 1.40
N HIS A 95 -3.41 -13.30 1.77
CA HIS A 95 -2.59 -14.33 1.10
C HIS A 95 -2.96 -15.75 1.49
N GLY A 96 -3.58 -15.96 2.66
CA GLY A 96 -4.07 -17.27 3.10
C GLY A 96 -5.36 -17.71 2.42
N GLU A 97 -6.10 -16.79 1.81
CA GLU A 97 -7.34 -17.10 1.12
C GLU A 97 -7.14 -17.77 -0.25
N ARG A 98 -8.19 -18.42 -0.77
CA ARG A 98 -8.17 -19.14 -2.04
C ARG A 98 -9.36 -18.74 -2.91
N PRO A 99 -9.14 -18.12 -4.09
CA PRO A 99 -7.84 -17.68 -4.64
C PRO A 99 -7.22 -16.55 -3.81
N ARG A 100 -5.89 -16.40 -3.76
CA ARG A 100 -5.21 -15.30 -3.02
C ARG A 100 -5.75 -13.92 -3.40
N ILE A 101 -5.89 -13.02 -2.42
CA ILE A 101 -6.08 -11.57 -2.66
C ILE A 101 -4.71 -10.89 -2.67
N GLU A 102 -4.47 -10.04 -3.66
CA GLU A 102 -3.29 -9.18 -3.71
C GLU A 102 -3.43 -7.98 -2.76
N VAL A 103 -2.34 -7.60 -2.10
CA VAL A 103 -2.28 -6.41 -1.25
C VAL A 103 -1.25 -5.45 -1.84
N HIS A 104 -1.72 -4.26 -2.20
CA HIS A 104 -0.93 -3.17 -2.75
C HIS A 104 -0.96 -2.01 -1.76
N VAL A 105 0.21 -1.51 -1.39
CA VAL A 105 0.31 -0.42 -0.41
C VAL A 105 0.17 0.92 -1.12
N TRP A 106 -0.81 1.72 -0.71
CA TRP A 106 -0.95 3.12 -1.08
C TRP A 106 -0.19 3.99 -0.06
N VAL A 107 0.76 4.76 -0.59
CA VAL A 107 1.52 5.76 0.15
C VAL A 107 1.27 7.12 -0.46
N ASN A 108 0.85 8.08 0.36
CA ASN A 108 0.98 9.49 -0.01
C ASN A 108 2.43 9.90 0.20
N CYS A 109 3.09 10.43 -0.83
CA CYS A 109 4.47 10.91 -0.69
C CYS A 109 4.47 12.32 -0.10
N HIS A 110 3.93 13.29 -0.86
CA HIS A 110 4.06 14.73 -0.59
C HIS A 110 3.46 15.24 0.73
N PRO A 111 2.19 14.95 1.08
CA PRO A 111 1.62 15.41 2.35
C PRO A 111 2.34 14.75 3.52
N ILE A 112 2.83 15.56 4.46
CA ILE A 112 3.55 15.06 5.63
C ILE A 112 2.93 15.48 6.96
N TRP A 113 2.07 16.51 7.01
CA TRP A 113 1.33 16.85 8.24
C TRP A 113 0.10 17.73 7.95
N PRO A 114 -1.04 17.59 8.65
CA PRO A 114 -2.27 18.33 8.35
C PRO A 114 -2.27 19.83 8.69
N GLY A 115 -1.22 20.36 9.34
CA GLY A 115 -1.11 21.81 9.58
C GLY A 115 -1.75 22.33 10.89
N SER A 116 -2.36 21.49 11.72
CA SER A 116 -3.01 21.87 12.98
C SER A 116 -2.04 22.19 14.15
N GLY A 117 -0.80 22.60 13.83
CA GLY A 117 0.32 22.75 14.76
C GLY A 117 1.54 21.93 14.33
N TRP A 118 2.60 21.94 15.13
CA TRP A 118 3.80 21.14 14.90
C TRP A 118 3.62 19.71 15.44
N PRO A 119 4.13 18.66 14.77
CA PRO A 119 4.00 17.28 15.27
C PRO A 119 4.77 17.06 16.58
N ASN A 120 4.18 16.31 17.51
CA ASN A 120 4.78 16.04 18.82
C ASN A 120 5.72 14.83 18.85
N ASP A 121 5.55 13.88 17.92
CA ASP A 121 6.38 12.67 17.89
C ASP A 121 7.78 13.00 17.36
N PRO A 122 8.86 12.80 18.13
CA PRO A 122 10.23 13.15 17.71
C PRO A 122 10.69 12.36 16.47
N LYS A 123 10.06 11.23 16.12
CA LYS A 123 10.36 10.50 14.88
C LYS A 123 9.80 11.16 13.64
N HIS A 124 8.79 12.02 13.78
CA HIS A 124 8.12 12.65 12.65
C HIS A 124 9.12 13.40 11.77
N ILE A 125 8.99 13.25 10.45
CA ILE A 125 9.96 13.79 9.49
C ILE A 125 10.24 15.29 9.67
N LEU A 126 9.20 16.10 9.95
CA LEU A 126 9.34 17.53 10.27
C LEU A 126 10.18 17.82 11.52
N ASN A 127 10.17 16.94 12.53
CA ASN A 127 11.01 17.09 13.72
C ASN A 127 12.47 16.74 13.44
N ARG A 128 12.71 15.83 12.50
CA ARG A 128 14.07 15.36 12.17
C ARG A 128 14.76 16.26 11.16
N TYR A 129 14.02 16.74 10.15
CA TYR A 129 14.54 17.54 9.06
C TYR A 129 13.54 18.66 8.70
N PRO A 130 13.40 19.71 9.53
CA PRO A 130 12.48 20.81 9.25
C PRO A 130 12.78 21.55 7.93
N GLU A 131 13.99 21.45 7.39
CA GLU A 131 14.44 22.07 6.14
C GLU A 131 13.83 21.45 4.88
N ILE A 132 13.27 20.23 4.96
CA ILE A 132 12.74 19.52 3.79
C ILE A 132 11.36 20.02 3.33
N GLN A 133 10.82 21.04 3.99
CA GLN A 133 9.46 21.53 3.71
C GLN A 133 9.41 22.20 2.35
N THR A 134 8.33 21.94 1.61
CA THR A 134 8.00 22.74 0.43
C THR A 134 7.68 24.17 0.85
N GLU A 135 8.08 25.12 0.01
CA GLU A 135 7.82 26.54 0.19
C GLU A 135 7.22 27.09 -1.11
N ASP A 136 6.22 27.97 -1.02
CA ASP A 136 5.69 28.68 -2.19
C ASP A 136 6.58 29.87 -2.57
N TYR A 137 6.21 30.59 -3.63
CA TYR A 137 6.97 31.74 -4.11
C TYR A 137 7.11 32.86 -3.06
N ASP A 138 6.13 33.00 -2.17
CA ASP A 138 6.06 34.06 -1.15
C ASP A 138 6.75 33.65 0.17
N GLY A 139 7.29 32.44 0.25
CA GLY A 139 7.96 31.91 1.44
C GLY A 139 7.05 31.14 2.40
N ASN A 140 5.79 30.87 2.03
CA ASN A 140 4.87 30.14 2.90
C ASN A 140 5.11 28.64 2.81
N ARG A 141 5.14 27.97 3.96
CA ARG A 141 5.40 26.52 4.08
C ARG A 141 4.17 25.67 4.39
N ILE A 142 3.03 26.31 4.58
CA ILE A 142 1.76 25.65 4.88
C ILE A 142 0.81 25.90 3.71
N THR A 143 0.36 24.83 3.08
CA THR A 143 -0.64 24.86 2.01
C THR A 143 -2.05 24.66 2.56
N GLU A 144 -3.07 24.76 1.71
CA GLU A 144 -4.46 24.42 2.06
C GLU A 144 -4.64 22.98 2.58
N VAL A 145 -3.72 22.07 2.23
CA VAL A 145 -3.72 20.67 2.67
C VAL A 145 -2.71 20.38 3.79
N GLY A 146 -2.06 21.40 4.35
CA GLY A 146 -1.08 21.29 5.41
C GLY A 146 0.38 21.38 4.94
N TYR A 147 1.30 20.77 5.68
CA TYR A 147 2.72 20.71 5.36
C TYR A 147 3.00 19.65 4.30
N GLY A 148 3.80 20.02 3.31
CA GLY A 148 4.30 19.14 2.25
C GLY A 148 5.81 19.02 2.29
N GLY A 149 6.33 17.87 1.86
CA GLY A 149 7.77 17.70 1.64
C GLY A 149 8.19 18.20 0.26
N ASP A 150 9.31 18.90 0.20
CA ASP A 150 9.94 19.40 -1.01
C ASP A 150 10.58 18.25 -1.80
N TRP A 151 10.01 17.95 -2.96
CA TRP A 151 10.55 16.93 -3.86
C TRP A 151 11.86 17.36 -4.51
N GLY A 152 12.26 18.64 -4.46
CA GLY A 152 13.58 19.07 -4.89
C GLY A 152 14.67 18.82 -3.85
N HIS A 153 14.30 18.56 -2.59
CA HIS A 153 15.24 18.45 -1.49
C HIS A 153 15.83 17.02 -1.41
N PRO A 154 17.15 16.82 -1.56
CA PRO A 154 17.75 15.48 -1.60
C PRO A 154 17.43 14.61 -0.39
N LEU A 155 17.42 15.18 0.83
CA LEU A 155 17.05 14.43 2.04
C LEU A 155 15.60 13.93 2.04
N TYR A 156 14.69 14.62 1.34
CA TYR A 156 13.31 14.16 1.26
C TYR A 156 13.14 12.99 0.29
N HIS A 157 13.96 12.92 -0.76
CA HIS A 157 14.00 11.77 -1.65
C HIS A 157 14.55 10.50 -1.00
N GLU A 158 15.48 10.65 -0.05
CA GLU A 158 16.10 9.53 0.66
C GLU A 158 15.24 9.00 1.82
N TRP A 159 14.21 9.74 2.23
CA TRP A 159 13.27 9.37 3.28
C TRP A 159 12.14 8.46 2.79
#